data_AF-A0A660ZB04-F1
#
_entry.id   AF-A0A660ZB04-F1
#
_cell.length_a   1.000
_cell.length_b   1.000
_cell.length_c   1.000
_cell.angle_alpha   90.00
_cell.angle_beta   90.00
_cell.angle_gamma   90.00
#
_symmetry.space_group_name_H-M   'P 1'
#
loop_
_entity.id
_entity.type
_entity.pdbx_description
1 polymer ?
#
loop_
_entity_poly.entity_id
_entity_poly.type
_entity_poly.pdbx_seq_one_letter_code
_entity_poly.pdbx_strand_id
1 'polypeptide(L)'
;MLRRIPYGDKLLKLYQAFYTYRTEFKVIPAALGLSVIIQLFLALQAWFCAAAIGYSLPLAEVVVYVPAINLIMAIPVSVGGIGLREGGFVVFFSEFSKVMPREAALTLGILYGISALIVTLLGAYFLIHSRNGED
;
A
#
# COMPACT_ATOMS: atom_id res chain seq x y z
N MET A 1 38.24 8.78 17.47
CA MET A 1 37.88 7.68 18.40
C MET A 1 36.64 6.88 17.99
N LEU A 2 36.27 6.83 16.69
CA LEU A 2 35.04 6.14 16.20
C LEU A 2 35.32 5.22 14.98
N ARG A 3 36.49 4.57 14.94
CA ARG A 3 36.93 3.74 13.81
C ARG A 3 36.87 2.22 14.07
N ARG A 4 35.99 1.77 14.97
CA ARG A 4 35.90 0.36 15.41
C ARG A 4 34.54 -0.32 15.20
N ILE A 5 33.65 0.25 14.41
CA ILE A 5 32.35 -0.38 14.09
C ILE A 5 32.45 -0.99 12.69
N PRO A 6 32.30 -2.32 12.52
CA PRO A 6 32.46 -3.02 11.23
C PRO A 6 31.42 -2.64 10.15
N TYR A 7 30.40 -1.85 10.49
CA TYR A 7 29.38 -1.32 9.57
C TYR A 7 29.37 0.22 9.48
N GLY A 8 30.43 0.89 9.96
CA GLY A 8 30.55 2.35 9.97
C GLY A 8 30.34 2.99 8.61
N ASP A 9 30.83 2.37 7.52
CA ASP A 9 30.69 2.89 6.16
C ASP A 9 29.26 2.78 5.60
N LYS A 10 28.47 1.77 6.01
CA LYS A 10 27.05 1.66 5.63
C LYS A 10 26.21 2.67 6.39
N LEU A 11 26.50 2.88 7.68
CA LEU A 11 25.87 3.91 8.49
C LEU A 11 26.22 5.32 8.01
N LEU A 12 27.46 5.53 7.54
CA LEU A 12 27.86 6.79 6.92
C LEU A 12 27.17 7.01 5.57
N LYS A 13 26.98 5.96 4.76
CA LYS A 13 26.21 6.04 3.50
C LYS A 13 24.72 6.30 3.75
N LEU A 14 24.12 5.68 4.77
CA LEU A 14 22.77 6.03 5.24
C LEU A 14 22.71 7.48 5.70
N TYR A 15 23.67 7.92 6.52
CA TYR A 15 23.74 9.28 7.03
C TYR A 15 23.97 10.32 5.92
N GLN A 16 24.85 10.04 4.94
CA GLN A 16 25.06 10.89 3.76
C GLN A 16 23.85 10.87 2.82
N ALA A 17 23.14 9.74 2.67
CA ALA A 17 21.88 9.70 1.93
C ALA A 17 20.80 10.57 2.60
N PHE A 18 20.72 10.56 3.94
CA PHE A 18 19.87 11.49 4.70
C PHE A 18 20.35 12.94 4.59
N TYR A 19 21.65 13.20 4.46
CA TYR A 19 22.21 14.55 4.37
C TYR A 19 22.01 15.20 3.00
N THR A 20 22.12 14.43 1.90
CA THR A 20 21.82 14.89 0.53
C THR A 20 20.33 15.18 0.33
N TYR A 21 19.45 14.59 1.15
CA TYR A 21 17.99 14.84 1.10
C TYR A 21 17.54 16.01 1.99
N ARG A 22 18.45 16.65 2.74
CA ARG A 22 18.12 17.72 3.70
C ARG A 22 17.95 19.10 3.05
N THR A 23 18.29 19.27 1.78
CA THR A 23 18.27 20.57 1.10
C THR A 23 16.89 21.04 0.64
N GLU A 24 15.84 20.20 0.69
CA GLU A 24 14.49 20.61 0.28
C GLU A 24 13.41 20.13 1.27
N PHE A 25 13.38 20.72 2.48
CA PHE A 25 12.34 20.47 3.49
C PHE A 25 10.90 20.69 2.96
N LYS A 26 10.75 21.35 1.80
CA LYS A 26 9.50 21.55 1.05
C LYS A 26 8.99 20.29 0.32
N VAL A 27 9.86 19.32 0.03
CA VAL A 27 9.48 18.08 -0.68
C VAL A 27 8.80 17.09 0.25
N ILE A 28 9.12 17.11 1.54
CA ILE A 28 8.51 16.23 2.55
C ILE A 28 6.98 16.41 2.64
N PRO A 29 6.43 17.63 2.81
CA PRO A 29 4.97 17.80 2.86
C PRO A 29 4.29 17.48 1.52
N ALA A 30 4.95 17.73 0.38
CA ALA A 30 4.43 17.37 -0.93
C ALA A 30 4.34 15.85 -1.11
N ALA A 31 5.37 15.12 -0.69
CA ALA A 31 5.40 13.66 -0.73
C ALA A 31 4.35 13.06 0.21
N LEU A 32 4.22 13.58 1.45
CA LEU A 32 3.18 13.15 2.38
C LEU A 32 1.77 13.42 1.85
N GLY A 33 1.55 14.60 1.26
CA GLY A 33 0.29 14.93 0.60
C GLY A 33 -0.05 13.94 -0.51
N LEU A 34 0.93 13.60 -1.36
CA LEU A 34 0.74 12.60 -2.41
C LEU A 34 0.45 11.21 -1.84
N SER A 35 1.12 10.80 -0.76
CA SER A 35 0.84 9.53 -0.07
C SER A 35 -0.59 9.47 0.47
N VAL A 36 -1.09 10.55 1.08
CA VAL A 36 -2.48 10.62 1.55
C VAL A 36 -3.44 10.49 0.37
N ILE A 37 -3.19 11.17 -0.74
CA ILE A 37 -4.01 11.06 -1.95
C ILE A 37 -4.04 9.61 -2.43
N ILE A 38 -2.88 8.97 -2.60
CA ILE A 38 -2.80 7.56 -3.02
C ILE A 38 -3.63 6.68 -2.07
N GLN A 39 -3.49 6.90 -0.77
CA GLN A 39 -4.19 6.10 0.22
C GLN A 39 -5.71 6.30 0.20
N LEU A 40 -6.18 7.51 -0.11
CA LEU A 40 -7.61 7.79 -0.32
C LEU A 40 -8.14 7.08 -1.57
N PHE A 41 -7.38 7.06 -2.67
CA PHE A 41 -7.76 6.31 -3.87
C PHE A 41 -7.86 4.80 -3.61
N LEU A 42 -6.91 4.25 -2.84
CA LEU A 42 -6.95 2.85 -2.43
C LEU A 42 -8.14 2.57 -1.50
N ALA A 43 -8.47 3.49 -0.60
CA ALA A 43 -9.68 3.38 0.22
C ALA A 43 -10.96 3.41 -0.63
N LEU A 44 -11.05 4.33 -1.61
CA LEU A 44 -12.18 4.39 -2.53
C LEU A 44 -12.31 3.12 -3.38
N GLN A 45 -11.19 2.56 -3.85
CA GLN A 45 -11.18 1.28 -4.56
C GLN A 45 -11.80 0.18 -3.69
N ALA A 46 -11.39 0.04 -2.43
CA ALA A 46 -11.97 -0.92 -1.51
C ALA A 46 -13.47 -0.67 -1.26
N TRP A 47 -13.87 0.60 -1.17
CA TRP A 47 -15.28 0.97 -1.02
C TRP A 47 -16.13 0.56 -2.24
N PHE A 48 -15.65 0.79 -3.45
CA PHE A 48 -16.32 0.34 -4.68
C PHE A 48 -16.35 -1.20 -4.78
N CYS A 49 -15.27 -1.88 -4.39
CA CYS A 49 -15.26 -3.35 -4.34
C CYS A 49 -16.31 -3.88 -3.37
N ALA A 50 -16.48 -3.25 -2.20
CA ALA A 50 -17.50 -3.62 -1.23
C ALA A 50 -18.93 -3.39 -1.78
N ALA A 51 -19.14 -2.25 -2.45
CA ALA A 51 -20.41 -1.97 -3.10
C ALA A 51 -20.73 -3.00 -4.21
N ALA A 52 -19.72 -3.45 -4.96
CA ALA A 52 -19.88 -4.45 -6.02
C ALA A 52 -20.32 -5.83 -5.49
N ILE A 53 -19.94 -6.18 -4.26
CA ILE A 53 -20.40 -7.42 -3.59
C ILE A 53 -21.68 -7.21 -2.75
N GLY A 54 -22.30 -6.03 -2.85
CA GLY A 54 -23.59 -5.72 -2.20
C GLY A 54 -23.51 -5.18 -0.77
N TYR A 55 -22.32 -4.77 -0.31
CA TYR A 55 -22.13 -4.23 1.05
C TYR A 55 -21.86 -2.74 1.03
N SER A 56 -22.54 -2.00 1.90
CA SER A 56 -22.30 -0.57 2.12
C SER A 56 -21.37 -0.39 3.31
N LEU A 57 -20.12 -0.02 3.05
CA LEU A 57 -19.14 0.28 4.09
C LEU A 57 -19.16 1.77 4.45
N PRO A 58 -19.12 2.13 5.75
CA PRO A 58 -18.90 3.52 6.15
C PRO A 58 -17.55 4.02 5.64
N LEU A 59 -17.54 5.13 4.90
CA LEU A 59 -16.31 5.69 4.31
C LEU A 59 -15.21 5.94 5.35
N ALA A 60 -15.59 6.37 6.56
CA ALA A 60 -14.65 6.61 7.66
C ALA A 60 -13.87 5.34 8.04
N GLU A 61 -14.52 4.19 8.07
CA GLU A 61 -13.87 2.91 8.39
C GLU A 61 -12.90 2.50 7.28
N VAL A 62 -13.32 2.64 6.03
CA VAL A 62 -12.46 2.27 4.88
C VAL A 62 -11.23 3.15 4.79
N VAL A 63 -11.38 4.46 5.02
CA VAL A 63 -10.27 5.42 5.01
C VAL A 63 -9.25 5.16 6.12
N VAL A 64 -9.65 4.54 7.24
CA VAL A 64 -8.73 4.19 8.34
C VAL A 64 -8.16 2.78 8.19
N TYR A 65 -9.01 1.79 7.91
CA TYR A 65 -8.62 0.38 7.89
C TYR A 65 -7.77 0.02 6.68
N VAL A 66 -8.07 0.56 5.49
CA VAL A 66 -7.29 0.25 4.28
C VAL A 66 -5.81 0.69 4.39
N PRO A 67 -5.47 1.91 4.84
CA PRO A 67 -4.09 2.26 5.13
C PRO A 67 -3.43 1.34 6.15
N ALA A 68 -4.13 0.98 7.23
CA ALA A 68 -3.60 0.09 8.25
C ALA A 68 -3.27 -1.29 7.66
N ILE A 69 -4.18 -1.84 6.85
CA ILE A 69 -3.97 -3.11 6.13
C ILE A 69 -2.77 -3.00 5.18
N ASN A 70 -2.67 -1.92 4.39
CA ASN A 70 -1.55 -1.71 3.48
C ASN A 70 -0.20 -1.59 4.22
N LEU A 71 -0.18 -0.95 5.40
CA LEU A 71 1.02 -0.88 6.25
C LEU A 71 1.41 -2.27 6.76
N ILE A 72 0.43 -3.12 7.13
CA ILE A 72 0.70 -4.52 7.49
C ILE A 72 1.25 -5.28 6.29
N MET A 73 0.71 -5.07 5.08
CA MET A 73 1.21 -5.69 3.85
C MET A 73 2.63 -5.26 3.47
N ALA A 74 3.09 -4.08 3.93
CA ALA A 74 4.46 -3.63 3.72
C ALA A 74 5.49 -4.48 4.49
N ILE A 75 5.03 -5.27 5.47
CA ILE A 75 5.85 -6.25 6.15
C ILE A 75 6.15 -7.39 5.15
N PRO A 76 7.43 -7.69 4.85
CA PRO A 76 7.83 -8.67 3.83
C PRO A 76 7.70 -10.13 4.33
N VAL A 77 6.60 -10.43 5.02
CA VAL A 77 6.25 -11.78 5.51
C VAL A 77 5.47 -12.55 4.44
N SER A 78 4.82 -11.86 3.50
CA SER A 78 4.03 -12.46 2.42
C SER A 78 4.48 -11.98 1.04
N VAL A 79 4.44 -12.88 0.05
CA VAL A 79 4.69 -12.55 -1.37
C VAL A 79 3.51 -11.77 -1.93
N GLY A 80 3.73 -10.50 -2.26
CA GLY A 80 2.69 -9.63 -2.82
C GLY A 80 1.52 -9.34 -1.88
N GLY A 81 1.67 -9.62 -0.58
CA GLY A 81 0.63 -9.43 0.44
C GLY A 81 -0.56 -10.39 0.34
N ILE A 82 -0.44 -11.48 -0.43
CA ILE A 82 -1.45 -12.55 -0.51
C ILE A 82 -1.56 -13.24 0.86
N GLY A 83 -2.78 -13.34 1.39
CA GLY A 83 -3.10 -13.84 2.73
C GLY A 83 -3.09 -12.74 3.80
N LEU A 84 -2.10 -11.84 3.80
CA LEU A 84 -2.03 -10.72 4.76
C LEU A 84 -3.13 -9.69 4.50
N ARG A 85 -3.37 -9.39 3.22
CA ARG A 85 -4.46 -8.53 2.79
C ARG A 85 -5.81 -9.15 3.16
N GLU A 86 -6.08 -10.35 2.68
CA GLU A 86 -7.36 -11.03 2.86
C GLU A 86 -7.67 -11.23 4.35
N GLY A 87 -6.66 -11.64 5.13
CA GLY A 87 -6.76 -11.72 6.58
C GLY A 87 -7.01 -10.35 7.22
N GLY A 88 -6.32 -9.30 6.77
CA GLY A 88 -6.55 -7.93 7.22
C GLY A 88 -7.99 -7.48 6.98
N PHE A 89 -8.53 -7.68 5.78
CA PHE A 89 -9.92 -7.34 5.48
C PHE A 89 -10.91 -8.12 6.37
N VAL A 90 -10.67 -9.41 6.63
CA VAL A 90 -11.48 -10.19 7.57
C VAL A 90 -11.42 -9.61 8.98
N VAL A 91 -10.23 -9.38 9.51
CA VAL A 91 -10.04 -8.89 10.89
C VAL A 91 -10.72 -7.53 11.07
N PHE A 92 -10.49 -6.58 10.15
CA PHE A 92 -11.03 -5.23 10.30
C PHE A 92 -12.53 -5.13 10.02
N PHE A 93 -13.02 -5.73 8.92
CA PHE A 93 -14.41 -5.54 8.49
C PHE A 93 -15.39 -6.59 9.02
N SER A 94 -14.90 -7.80 9.36
CA SER A 94 -15.75 -8.86 9.92
C SER A 94 -15.60 -9.02 11.42
N GLU A 95 -14.39 -9.06 11.97
CA GLU A 95 -14.20 -9.31 13.41
C GLU A 95 -14.32 -8.02 14.24
N PHE A 96 -13.66 -6.95 13.81
CA PHE A 96 -13.62 -5.69 14.55
C PHE A 96 -14.90 -4.86 14.32
N SER A 97 -15.21 -4.53 13.06
CA SER A 97 -16.37 -3.69 12.75
C SER A 97 -17.70 -4.47 12.65
N LYS A 98 -17.63 -5.78 12.39
CA LYS A 98 -18.80 -6.66 12.25
C LYS A 98 -19.81 -6.20 11.19
N VAL A 99 -19.35 -5.44 10.20
CA VAL A 99 -20.19 -4.89 9.11
C VAL A 99 -20.53 -5.98 8.10
N MET A 100 -19.68 -7.01 7.96
CA MET A 100 -19.91 -8.10 7.02
C MET A 100 -19.46 -9.46 7.58
N PRO A 101 -20.03 -10.59 7.10
CA PRO A 101 -19.57 -11.92 7.46
C PRO A 101 -18.17 -12.21 6.90
N ARG A 102 -17.51 -13.23 7.46
CA ARG A 102 -16.13 -13.57 7.13
C ARG A 102 -15.96 -13.92 5.65
N GLU A 103 -16.93 -14.62 5.04
CA GLU A 103 -16.83 -14.96 3.62
C GLU A 103 -16.85 -13.70 2.74
N ALA A 104 -17.73 -12.74 3.04
CA ALA A 104 -17.81 -11.49 2.30
C ALA A 104 -16.54 -10.65 2.42
N ALA A 105 -15.93 -10.58 3.61
CA ALA A 105 -14.68 -9.87 3.83
C ALA A 105 -13.50 -10.52 3.09
N LEU A 106 -13.47 -11.86 3.02
CA LEU A 106 -12.53 -12.60 2.18
C LEU A 106 -12.73 -12.26 0.69
N THR A 107 -13.96 -12.29 0.20
CA THR A 107 -14.29 -11.93 -1.19
C THR A 107 -13.86 -10.50 -1.50
N LEU A 108 -14.06 -9.56 -0.58
CA LEU A 108 -13.62 -8.18 -0.73
C LEU A 108 -12.10 -8.07 -0.89
N GLY A 109 -11.33 -8.75 -0.02
CA GLY A 109 -9.87 -8.75 -0.10
C GLY A 109 -9.34 -9.34 -1.41
N ILE A 110 -9.97 -10.41 -1.90
CA ILE A 110 -9.65 -11.04 -3.20
C ILE A 110 -9.96 -10.08 -4.35
N LEU A 111 -11.16 -9.50 -4.36
CA LEU A 111 -11.60 -8.58 -5.43
C LEU A 111 -10.71 -7.34 -5.49
N TYR A 112 -10.35 -6.77 -4.33
CA TYR A 112 -9.39 -5.68 -4.22
C TYR A 112 -8.05 -6.08 -4.85
N GLY A 113 -7.54 -7.27 -4.54
CA GLY A 113 -6.31 -7.80 -5.12
C GLY A 113 -6.35 -7.95 -6.63
N ILE A 114 -7.40 -8.56 -7.17
CA ILE A 114 -7.60 -8.73 -8.61
C ILE A 114 -7.65 -7.37 -9.31
N SER A 115 -8.36 -6.40 -8.73
CA SER A 115 -8.45 -5.06 -9.30
C SER A 115 -7.07 -4.37 -9.34
N ALA A 116 -6.25 -4.55 -8.32
CA ALA A 116 -4.87 -4.04 -8.30
C ALA A 116 -3.98 -4.72 -9.35
N LEU A 117 -4.17 -6.03 -9.59
CA LEU A 117 -3.46 -6.76 -10.64
C LEU A 117 -3.79 -6.23 -12.03
N ILE A 118 -5.05 -5.89 -12.31
CA ILE A 118 -5.47 -5.29 -13.58
C ILE A 118 -4.72 -3.97 -13.83
N VAL A 119 -4.67 -3.09 -12.83
CA VAL A 119 -3.93 -1.82 -12.92
C VAL A 119 -2.44 -2.06 -13.15
N THR A 120 -1.86 -3.01 -12.43
CA THR A 120 -0.44 -3.37 -12.56
C THR A 120 -0.13 -3.91 -13.96
N LEU A 121 -1.04 -4.71 -14.54
CA LEU A 121 -0.87 -5.26 -15.88
C LEU A 121 -0.90 -4.19 -16.97
N LEU A 122 -1.79 -3.19 -16.83
CA LEU A 122 -1.82 -2.02 -17.71
C LEU A 122 -0.50 -1.22 -17.63
N GLY A 123 0.01 -1.03 -16.41
CA GLY A 123 1.34 -0.42 -16.21
C GLY A 123 2.45 -1.22 -16.87
N ALA A 124 2.45 -2.55 -16.73
CA ALA A 124 3.42 -3.42 -17.37
C ALA A 124 3.36 -3.34 -18.92
N TYR A 125 2.16 -3.31 -19.50
CA TYR A 125 1.97 -3.13 -20.94
C TYR A 125 2.58 -1.83 -21.44
N PHE A 126 2.35 -0.72 -20.73
CA PHE A 126 2.90 0.59 -21.08
C PHE A 126 4.43 0.62 -20.96
N LEU A 127 4.98 0.01 -19.91
CA LEU A 127 6.43 -0.09 -19.71
C LEU A 127 7.12 -0.86 -20.85
N ILE A 128 6.52 -1.96 -21.32
CA ILE A 128 7.07 -2.74 -22.43
C ILE A 128 7.04 -1.93 -23.73
N HIS A 129 5.97 -1.17 -24.00
CA HIS A 129 5.87 -0.34 -25.21
C HIS A 129 6.80 0.88 -25.16
N SER A 130 6.97 1.50 -23.99
CA SER A 130 7.89 2.62 -23.82
C SER A 130 9.36 2.22 -24.05
N ARG A 131 9.71 0.96 -23.79
CA ARG A 131 11.07 0.44 -23.99
C ARG A 131 11.43 0.15 -25.46
N ASN A 132 10.43 0.04 -26.34
CA ASN A 132 10.64 -0.20 -27.77
C ASN A 132 10.83 1.10 -28.59
N GLY A 133 10.79 2.28 -27.94
CA GLY A 133 10.99 3.58 -28.58
C GLY A 133 12.37 4.20 -28.33
N GLU A 134 13.27 3.50 -27.65
CA GLU A 134 14.65 3.94 -27.34
C GLU A 134 15.72 3.19 -28.18
N ASP A 135 15.33 2.49 -29.25
CA ASP A 135 16.22 1.89 -30.24
C ASP A 135 16.28 2.72 -31.55
#